data_AF-A0A2T2XE04-F1
#
_entry.id   AF-A0A2T2XE04-F1
#
_cell.length_a   1.000
_cell.length_b   1.000
_cell.length_c   1.000
_cell.angle_alpha   90.00
_cell.angle_beta   90.00
_cell.angle_gamma   90.00
#
_symmetry.space_group_name_H-M   'P 1'
#
loop_
_entity.id
_entity.type
_entity.pdbx_description
1 polymer ?
#
loop_
_entity_poly.entity_id
_entity_poly.type
_entity_poly.pdbx_seq_one_letter_code
_entity_poly.pdbx_strand_id
1 'polypeptide(L)'
;MILALLASQILEHYAPPPPSANLAPFPNFTQTCLDAGIQSKACLVTTLDAIDYAHKQEGLGIIYLPRNWQSLTPAEQLFVITNLERTARGERPIPGLTASLDQIAETGAAQHTDPVLSPFAIAPVASIWAESEGPLASDYEWMYNDGFNGVSDTPNLACQSPTAPGCWGHRNNILAEWSRRLLANMPGAWYRSCSNPG
;
A
#
# COMPACT_ATOMS: atom_id res chain seq x y z
N MET A 1 -8.70 -3.86 -3.01
CA MET A 1 -8.46 -2.97 -1.86
C MET A 1 -7.95 -1.63 -2.33
N ILE A 2 -8.37 -0.55 -1.68
CA ILE A 2 -7.93 0.82 -1.97
C ILE A 2 -7.24 1.37 -0.74
N LEU A 3 -6.25 2.23 -0.93
CA LEU A 3 -5.72 3.13 0.10
C LEU A 3 -5.66 4.55 -0.48
N ALA A 4 -6.26 5.54 0.21
CA ALA A 4 -6.11 6.95 -0.11
C ALA A 4 -5.26 7.67 0.94
N LEU A 5 -4.36 8.54 0.49
CA LEU A 5 -3.35 9.24 1.28
C LEU A 5 -3.48 10.75 1.07
N LEU A 6 -3.57 11.55 2.14
CA LEU A 6 -3.38 13.01 2.03
C LEU A 6 -1.89 13.27 1.84
N ALA A 7 -1.52 13.72 0.64
CA ALA A 7 -0.18 13.57 0.10
C ALA A 7 0.01 14.35 -1.21
N SER A 8 0.98 15.27 -1.26
CA SER A 8 1.09 16.11 -2.45
C SER A 8 1.33 15.41 -3.79
N GLN A 9 0.63 15.78 -4.85
CA GLN A 9 0.96 15.37 -6.23
C GLN A 9 2.37 15.84 -6.68
N ILE A 10 2.98 16.79 -5.96
CA ILE A 10 4.36 17.25 -6.21
C ILE A 10 5.40 16.27 -5.57
N LEU A 11 4.97 15.27 -4.80
CA LEU A 11 5.81 14.53 -3.85
C LEU A 11 6.32 13.15 -4.33
N GLU A 12 5.91 12.65 -5.50
CA GLU A 12 6.53 11.46 -6.13
C GLU A 12 8.06 11.65 -6.32
N HIS A 13 8.52 12.90 -6.40
CA HIS A 13 9.94 13.27 -6.51
C HIS A 13 10.80 13.01 -5.26
N TYR A 14 10.21 12.64 -4.12
CA TYR A 14 10.93 12.50 -2.84
C TYR A 14 10.84 11.11 -2.20
N ALA A 15 10.35 10.11 -2.92
CA ALA A 15 10.47 8.73 -2.49
C ALA A 15 11.91 8.22 -2.68
N PRO A 16 12.39 7.25 -1.88
CA PRO A 16 13.60 6.51 -2.19
C PRO A 16 13.52 5.93 -3.61
N PRO A 17 14.65 5.85 -4.36
CA PRO A 17 14.64 5.22 -5.67
C PRO A 17 14.01 3.82 -5.62
N PRO A 18 13.16 3.46 -6.59
CA PRO A 18 12.56 2.15 -6.60
C PRO A 18 13.61 1.06 -6.79
N PRO A 19 13.35 -0.18 -6.34
CA PRO A 19 14.22 -1.30 -6.65
C PRO A 19 14.26 -1.56 -8.16
N SER A 20 15.35 -2.18 -8.63
CA SER A 20 15.58 -2.41 -10.07
C SER A 20 14.68 -3.49 -10.67
N ALA A 21 13.97 -4.26 -9.85
CA ALA A 21 13.10 -5.35 -10.27
C ALA A 21 12.04 -5.63 -9.19
N ASN A 22 10.94 -6.24 -9.63
CA ASN A 22 9.95 -6.79 -8.72
C ASN A 22 10.52 -7.99 -7.95
N LEU A 23 9.97 -8.23 -6.77
CA LEU A 23 10.25 -9.41 -5.97
C LEU A 23 9.02 -10.32 -5.95
N ALA A 24 9.13 -11.48 -6.59
CA ALA A 24 8.08 -12.49 -6.53
C ALA A 24 7.84 -12.94 -5.07
N PRO A 25 6.58 -13.10 -4.62
CA PRO A 25 6.27 -13.57 -3.27
C PRO A 25 6.99 -14.88 -2.91
N PHE A 26 7.72 -14.86 -1.80
CA PHE A 26 8.35 -16.05 -1.25
C PHE A 26 8.21 -16.07 0.28
N PRO A 27 7.41 -16.99 0.87
CA PRO A 27 6.61 -18.02 0.20
C PRO A 27 5.49 -17.45 -0.71
N ASN A 28 5.02 -18.26 -1.66
CA ASN A 28 3.92 -17.88 -2.55
C ASN A 28 2.59 -17.83 -1.77
N PHE A 29 2.26 -16.65 -1.27
CA PHE A 29 1.01 -16.45 -0.52
C PHE A 29 -0.21 -16.52 -1.42
N THR A 30 -0.15 -16.12 -2.69
CA THR A 30 -1.28 -16.15 -3.63
C THR A 30 -1.88 -17.56 -3.71
N GLN A 31 -1.03 -18.57 -3.92
CA GLN A 31 -1.50 -19.97 -3.95
C GLN A 31 -2.07 -20.41 -2.60
N THR A 32 -1.42 -20.02 -1.49
CA THR A 32 -1.88 -20.39 -0.15
C THR A 32 -3.23 -19.77 0.19
N CYS A 33 -3.44 -18.51 -0.19
CA CYS A 33 -4.68 -17.78 0.02
C CYS A 33 -5.81 -18.30 -0.87
N LEU A 34 -5.50 -18.72 -2.11
CA LEU A 34 -6.45 -19.43 -2.98
C LEU A 34 -6.92 -20.75 -2.35
N ASP A 35 -5.99 -21.56 -1.84
CA ASP A 35 -6.31 -22.90 -1.33
C ASP A 35 -6.98 -22.88 0.05
N ALA A 36 -6.50 -22.01 0.95
CA ALA A 36 -6.99 -21.96 2.34
C ALA A 36 -8.08 -20.90 2.57
N GLY A 37 -8.28 -19.99 1.61
CA GLY A 37 -9.16 -18.84 1.72
C GLY A 37 -8.46 -17.59 2.25
N ILE A 38 -8.85 -16.43 1.72
CA ILE A 38 -8.23 -15.11 1.99
C ILE A 38 -8.33 -14.67 3.46
N GLN A 39 -9.32 -15.16 4.21
CA GLN A 39 -9.49 -14.87 5.63
C GLN A 39 -8.80 -15.88 6.55
N SER A 40 -8.13 -16.89 5.98
CA SER A 40 -7.51 -17.95 6.77
C SER A 40 -6.25 -17.47 7.49
N LYS A 41 -5.97 -18.10 8.63
CA LYS A 41 -4.69 -17.89 9.33
C LYS A 41 -3.49 -18.26 8.46
N ALA A 42 -3.64 -19.27 7.59
CA ALA A 42 -2.58 -19.71 6.70
C ALA A 42 -2.24 -18.64 5.66
N CYS A 43 -3.25 -18.03 5.03
CA CYS A 43 -3.07 -16.88 4.12
C CYS A 43 -2.34 -15.74 4.84
N LEU A 44 -2.85 -15.30 6.00
CA LEU A 44 -2.25 -14.22 6.78
C LEU A 44 -0.77 -14.47 7.12
N VAL A 45 -0.45 -15.64 7.67
CA VAL A 45 0.93 -15.97 8.07
C VAL A 45 1.85 -16.03 6.85
N THR A 46 1.40 -16.65 5.75
CA THR A 46 2.21 -16.79 4.54
C THR A 46 2.47 -15.45 3.87
N THR A 47 1.48 -14.55 3.84
CA THR A 47 1.69 -13.19 3.32
C THR A 47 2.66 -12.41 4.20
N LEU A 48 2.55 -12.50 5.53
CA LEU A 48 3.49 -11.85 6.45
C LEU A 48 4.92 -12.40 6.28
N ASP A 49 5.08 -13.72 6.17
CA ASP A 49 6.39 -14.35 5.91
C ASP A 49 7.00 -13.87 4.57
N ALA A 50 6.16 -13.62 3.56
CA ALA A 50 6.61 -13.07 2.28
C ALA A 50 7.09 -11.61 2.42
N ILE A 51 6.37 -10.79 3.19
CA ILE A 51 6.81 -9.42 3.50
C ILE A 51 8.12 -9.44 4.30
N ASP A 52 8.26 -10.32 5.29
CA ASP A 52 9.50 -10.47 6.06
C ASP A 52 10.69 -10.90 5.19
N TYR A 53 10.45 -11.80 4.23
CA TYR A 53 11.45 -12.16 3.24
C TYR A 53 11.84 -10.95 2.37
N ALA A 54 10.87 -10.16 1.92
CA ALA A 54 11.11 -8.95 1.13
C ALA A 54 11.88 -7.88 1.91
N HIS A 55 11.50 -7.64 3.17
CA HIS A 55 12.23 -6.81 4.13
C HIS A 55 13.70 -7.21 4.19
N LYS A 56 13.97 -8.51 4.33
CA LYS A 56 15.33 -9.02 4.37
C LYS A 56 16.11 -8.76 3.08
N GLN A 57 15.47 -8.84 1.90
CA GLN A 57 16.13 -8.50 0.63
C GLN A 57 16.52 -7.01 0.57
N GLU A 58 15.78 -6.15 1.25
CA GLU A 58 16.07 -4.71 1.38
C GLU A 58 16.97 -4.37 2.59
N GLY A 59 17.42 -5.36 3.36
CA GLY A 59 18.25 -5.16 4.55
C GLY A 59 17.48 -4.64 5.77
N LEU A 60 16.17 -4.79 5.80
CA LEU A 60 15.28 -4.39 6.89
C LEU A 60 15.03 -5.55 7.87
N GLY A 61 14.62 -5.21 9.09
CA GLY A 61 14.13 -6.19 10.07
C GLY A 61 12.69 -6.63 9.77
N ILE A 62 12.28 -7.75 10.37
CA ILE A 62 10.92 -8.30 10.21
C ILE A 62 9.82 -7.36 10.74
N ILE A 63 8.61 -7.53 10.23
CA ILE A 63 7.41 -6.81 10.66
C ILE A 63 6.76 -7.52 11.85
N TYR A 64 6.42 -6.74 12.88
CA TYR A 64 5.61 -7.21 14.00
C TYR A 64 4.21 -6.59 13.93
N LEU A 65 3.22 -7.40 13.54
CA LEU A 65 1.83 -6.99 13.58
C LEU A 65 1.32 -6.87 15.03
N PRO A 66 0.41 -5.93 15.32
CA PRO A 66 -0.21 -5.81 16.63
C PRO A 66 -1.04 -7.06 16.97
N ARG A 67 -1.11 -7.42 18.25
CA ARG A 67 -1.81 -8.64 18.70
C ARG A 67 -3.29 -8.68 18.33
N ASN A 68 -3.93 -7.52 18.19
CA ASN A 68 -5.33 -7.38 17.80
C ASN A 68 -5.52 -7.23 16.28
N TRP A 69 -4.52 -7.55 15.45
CA TRP A 69 -4.59 -7.40 13.99
C TRP A 69 -5.87 -7.96 13.37
N GLN A 70 -6.29 -9.17 13.75
CA GLN A 70 -7.50 -9.78 13.19
C GLN A 70 -8.81 -9.10 13.62
N SER A 71 -8.77 -8.30 14.68
CA SER A 71 -9.91 -7.47 15.13
C SER A 71 -9.92 -6.08 14.49
N LEU A 72 -8.84 -5.71 13.81
CA LEU A 72 -8.77 -4.49 13.03
C LEU A 72 -9.63 -4.64 11.78
N THR A 73 -10.29 -3.56 11.42
CA THR A 73 -10.90 -3.44 10.10
C THR A 73 -9.80 -3.44 9.02
N PRO A 74 -10.06 -3.88 7.77
CA PRO A 74 -9.03 -3.99 6.72
C PRO A 74 -8.25 -2.68 6.43
N ALA A 75 -8.95 -1.60 6.59
CA ALA A 75 -8.63 -0.33 7.18
C ALA A 75 -7.45 -0.08 8.09
N GLU A 76 -7.71 -0.29 9.37
CA GLU A 76 -6.72 -0.12 10.41
C GLU A 76 -5.55 -1.05 10.09
N GLN A 77 -5.80 -2.20 9.45
CA GLN A 77 -4.76 -3.07 8.91
C GLN A 77 -3.89 -2.35 7.87
N LEU A 78 -4.47 -1.75 6.82
CA LEU A 78 -3.74 -0.96 5.81
C LEU A 78 -2.97 0.20 6.44
N PHE A 79 -3.59 0.96 7.34
CA PHE A 79 -2.92 2.04 8.07
C PHE A 79 -1.74 1.54 8.91
N VAL A 80 -1.90 0.42 9.60
CA VAL A 80 -0.85 -0.18 10.42
C VAL A 80 0.29 -0.67 9.54
N ILE A 81 0.03 -1.49 8.52
CA ILE A 81 1.09 -2.03 7.66
C ILE A 81 1.84 -0.91 6.92
N THR A 82 1.12 0.08 6.38
CA THR A 82 1.78 1.20 5.71
C THR A 82 2.69 1.99 6.65
N ASN A 83 2.27 2.21 7.90
CA ASN A 83 3.14 2.85 8.90
C ASN A 83 4.33 1.98 9.29
N LEU A 84 4.17 0.65 9.36
CA LEU A 84 5.27 -0.28 9.63
C LEU A 84 6.31 -0.23 8.50
N GLU A 85 5.86 -0.24 7.24
CA GLU A 85 6.71 -0.08 6.05
C GLU A 85 7.48 1.26 6.05
N ARG A 86 6.78 2.36 6.36
CA ARG A 86 7.38 3.69 6.47
C ARG A 86 8.43 3.75 7.57
N THR A 87 8.07 3.33 8.77
CA THR A 87 8.98 3.43 9.94
C THR A 87 10.18 2.50 9.84
N ALA A 88 10.04 1.33 9.21
CA ALA A 88 11.17 0.45 8.91
C ALA A 88 12.24 1.13 8.05
N ARG A 89 11.84 2.09 7.20
CA ARG A 89 12.74 2.86 6.32
C ARG A 89 13.08 4.26 6.86
N GLY A 90 12.76 4.55 8.12
CA GLY A 90 13.08 5.83 8.76
C GLY A 90 12.16 6.99 8.38
N GLU A 91 11.07 6.70 7.67
CA GLU A 91 10.03 7.67 7.35
C GLU A 91 9.14 7.93 8.54
N ARG A 92 8.58 9.15 8.61
CA ARG A 92 7.60 9.46 9.66
C ARG A 92 6.33 8.64 9.44
N PRO A 93 5.76 8.02 10.48
CA PRO A 93 4.42 7.47 10.35
C PRO A 93 3.48 8.64 10.04
N ILE A 94 2.48 8.40 9.21
CA ILE A 94 1.42 9.41 9.09
C ILE A 94 0.50 9.20 10.34
N PRO A 95 -0.06 10.28 10.91
CA PRO A 95 -0.47 10.28 12.32
C PRO A 95 -1.88 9.76 12.65
N GLY A 96 -2.77 9.50 11.70
CA GLY A 96 -4.09 8.91 12.00
C GLY A 96 -5.02 8.93 10.81
N LEU A 97 -6.22 8.34 10.90
CA LEU A 97 -7.18 8.27 9.80
C LEU A 97 -8.09 9.53 9.68
N THR A 98 -8.68 9.83 8.52
CA THR A 98 -9.71 10.87 8.33
C THR A 98 -10.97 10.32 7.66
N ALA A 99 -12.13 10.68 8.22
CA ALA A 99 -13.43 10.28 7.68
C ALA A 99 -13.68 10.75 6.24
N SER A 100 -13.12 11.90 5.83
CA SER A 100 -13.36 12.42 4.48
C SER A 100 -12.58 11.69 3.39
N LEU A 101 -11.33 11.26 3.68
CA LEU A 101 -10.63 10.35 2.79
C LEU A 101 -11.25 8.96 2.81
N ASP A 102 -11.80 8.54 3.95
CA ASP A 102 -12.44 7.23 4.07
C ASP A 102 -13.58 7.10 3.05
N GLN A 103 -14.48 8.08 3.00
CA GLN A 103 -15.61 8.09 2.07
C GLN A 103 -15.19 8.12 0.59
N ILE A 104 -14.08 8.80 0.29
CA ILE A 104 -13.52 8.87 -1.07
C ILE A 104 -12.94 7.52 -1.49
N ALA A 105 -12.14 6.90 -0.63
CA ALA A 105 -11.59 5.56 -0.86
C ALA A 105 -12.69 4.48 -0.96
N GLU A 106 -13.74 4.56 -0.15
CA GLU A 106 -14.92 3.68 -0.23
C GLU A 106 -15.63 3.81 -1.59
N THR A 107 -15.77 5.05 -2.09
CA THR A 107 -16.39 5.30 -3.39
C THR A 107 -15.57 4.66 -4.52
N GLY A 108 -14.26 4.84 -4.51
CA GLY A 108 -13.38 4.17 -5.49
C GLY A 108 -13.47 2.65 -5.37
N ALA A 109 -13.57 2.12 -4.14
CA ALA A 109 -13.54 0.69 -3.87
C ALA A 109 -14.79 0.02 -4.43
N ALA A 110 -15.95 0.65 -4.23
CA ALA A 110 -17.21 0.24 -4.82
C ALA A 110 -17.22 0.33 -6.36
N GLN A 111 -16.38 1.18 -6.95
CA GLN A 111 -16.30 1.39 -8.39
C GLN A 111 -15.19 0.59 -9.07
N HIS A 112 -14.34 -0.11 -8.32
CA HIS A 112 -13.12 -0.74 -8.84
C HIS A 112 -12.20 0.23 -9.59
N THR A 113 -12.11 1.47 -9.11
CA THR A 113 -11.27 2.50 -9.71
C THR A 113 -10.50 3.26 -8.64
N ASP A 114 -9.48 4.00 -9.07
CA ASP A 114 -8.91 5.05 -8.24
C ASP A 114 -10.00 6.05 -7.85
N PRO A 115 -10.04 6.49 -6.59
CA PRO A 115 -11.07 7.38 -6.11
C PRO A 115 -10.88 8.81 -6.64
N VAL A 116 -11.99 9.50 -6.93
CA VAL A 116 -11.98 10.90 -7.38
C VAL A 116 -11.76 11.84 -6.18
N LEU A 117 -10.67 12.61 -6.21
CA LEU A 117 -10.16 13.37 -5.05
C LEU A 117 -10.77 14.78 -4.90
N SER A 118 -11.89 15.09 -5.56
CA SER A 118 -12.62 16.37 -5.39
C SER A 118 -13.42 16.35 -4.07
N PRO A 119 -13.39 17.39 -3.21
CA PRO A 119 -12.87 18.75 -3.39
C PRO A 119 -11.44 18.98 -2.89
N PHE A 120 -10.69 17.92 -2.56
CA PHE A 120 -9.31 18.01 -2.09
C PHE A 120 -8.30 18.45 -3.17
N ALA A 121 -8.74 18.90 -4.35
CA ALA A 121 -7.85 19.37 -5.43
C ALA A 121 -6.83 20.45 -5.00
N ILE A 122 -7.07 21.13 -3.87
CA ILE A 122 -6.19 22.13 -3.23
C ILE A 122 -5.22 21.57 -2.18
N ALA A 123 -5.54 20.44 -1.54
CA ALA A 123 -4.67 19.77 -0.59
C ALA A 123 -4.18 18.51 -1.29
N PRO A 124 -2.90 18.43 -1.61
CA PRO A 124 -2.52 17.50 -2.65
C PRO A 124 -2.65 16.08 -2.01
N VAL A 125 -3.33 15.14 -2.70
CA VAL A 125 -3.74 13.79 -2.23
C VAL A 125 -3.27 12.74 -3.25
N ALA A 126 -2.83 11.57 -2.77
CA ALA A 126 -2.50 10.41 -3.58
C ALA A 126 -3.48 9.27 -3.29
N SER A 127 -3.76 8.43 -4.27
CA SER A 127 -4.52 7.20 -4.08
C SER A 127 -3.77 6.03 -4.70
N ILE A 128 -3.87 4.88 -4.06
CA ILE A 128 -3.30 3.63 -4.52
C ILE A 128 -4.37 2.56 -4.46
N TRP A 129 -4.41 1.70 -5.46
CA TRP A 129 -5.43 0.67 -5.63
C TRP A 129 -4.75 -0.66 -5.94
N ALA A 130 -5.34 -1.75 -5.46
CA ALA A 130 -4.96 -3.11 -5.82
C ALA A 130 -6.20 -4.01 -5.81
N GLU A 131 -6.17 -5.11 -6.54
CA GLU A 131 -7.13 -6.21 -6.38
C GLU A 131 -6.37 -7.44 -5.92
N SER A 132 -6.42 -7.72 -4.61
CA SER A 132 -5.50 -8.64 -3.94
C SER A 132 -6.16 -9.31 -2.73
N GLU A 133 -5.53 -10.34 -2.16
CA GLU A 133 -6.10 -11.24 -1.13
C GLU A 133 -6.22 -10.64 0.28
N GLY A 134 -5.97 -9.34 0.47
CA GLY A 134 -5.96 -8.76 1.81
C GLY A 134 -5.15 -7.48 1.91
N PRO A 135 -5.21 -6.76 3.05
CA PRO A 135 -4.39 -5.58 3.26
C PRO A 135 -2.89 -5.87 3.16
N LEU A 136 -2.43 -7.02 3.67
CA LEU A 136 -1.02 -7.42 3.56
C LEU A 136 -0.62 -7.79 2.13
N ALA A 137 -1.53 -8.38 1.36
CA ALA A 137 -1.24 -8.76 -0.02
C ALA A 137 -1.18 -7.53 -0.93
N SER A 138 -2.10 -6.56 -0.74
CA SER A 138 -2.04 -5.26 -1.39
C SER A 138 -0.78 -4.48 -1.02
N ASP A 139 -0.40 -4.48 0.26
CA ASP A 139 0.87 -3.89 0.70
C ASP A 139 2.06 -4.55 -0.01
N TYR A 140 2.10 -5.88 -0.11
CA TYR A 140 3.15 -6.58 -0.82
C TYR A 140 3.21 -6.18 -2.30
N GLU A 141 2.07 -6.09 -2.98
CA GLU A 141 2.00 -5.66 -4.38
C GLU A 141 2.53 -4.24 -4.55
N TRP A 142 2.06 -3.30 -3.75
CA TRP A 142 2.49 -1.90 -3.81
C TRP A 142 3.95 -1.70 -3.45
N MET A 143 4.48 -2.45 -2.48
CA MET A 143 5.83 -2.27 -1.99
C MET A 143 6.85 -3.07 -2.81
N TYR A 144 6.54 -4.29 -3.25
CA TYR A 144 7.55 -5.22 -3.76
C TYR A 144 7.29 -5.71 -5.18
N ASN A 145 6.08 -5.55 -5.71
CA ASN A 145 5.70 -6.05 -7.05
C ASN A 145 5.04 -4.97 -7.93
N ASP A 146 5.40 -3.71 -7.72
CA ASP A 146 4.74 -2.54 -8.34
C ASP A 146 5.43 -2.05 -9.63
N GLY A 147 6.57 -2.65 -9.97
CA GLY A 147 7.32 -2.36 -11.18
C GLY A 147 6.89 -3.21 -12.37
N PHE A 148 7.60 -3.01 -13.48
CA PHE A 148 7.31 -3.70 -14.74
C PHE A 148 7.87 -5.11 -14.72
N ASN A 149 7.02 -6.11 -14.96
CA ASN A 149 7.39 -7.52 -15.15
C ASN A 149 6.90 -8.09 -16.50
N GLY A 150 6.36 -7.25 -17.39
CA GLY A 150 5.70 -7.64 -18.63
C GLY A 150 4.26 -7.14 -18.69
N VAL A 151 3.73 -6.92 -19.91
CA VAL A 151 2.38 -6.33 -20.10
C VAL A 151 1.25 -7.21 -19.54
N SER A 152 1.47 -8.52 -19.43
CA SER A 152 0.46 -9.48 -18.96
C SER A 152 0.68 -9.99 -17.54
N ASP A 153 1.79 -9.59 -16.89
CA ASP A 153 2.17 -10.14 -15.59
C ASP A 153 2.14 -9.09 -14.47
N THR A 154 1.98 -7.79 -14.78
CA THR A 154 2.10 -6.72 -13.77
C THR A 154 0.77 -6.53 -13.04
N PRO A 155 0.74 -6.57 -11.70
CA PRO A 155 -0.48 -6.22 -10.95
C PRO A 155 -0.76 -4.71 -11.02
N ASN A 156 0.21 -3.87 -11.42
CA ASN A 156 0.06 -2.43 -11.56
C ASN A 156 -0.40 -2.06 -12.98
N LEU A 157 -1.70 -1.77 -13.12
CA LEU A 157 -2.34 -1.39 -14.39
C LEU A 157 -1.77 -0.10 -15.02
N ALA A 158 -1.12 0.75 -14.23
CA ALA A 158 -0.45 1.96 -14.69
C ALA A 158 1.01 1.72 -15.14
N CYS A 159 1.58 0.54 -14.87
CA CYS A 159 2.94 0.16 -15.23
C CYS A 159 2.99 -0.67 -16.53
N GLN A 160 2.55 -0.10 -17.65
CA GLN A 160 2.39 -0.83 -18.92
C GLN A 160 3.69 -0.99 -19.74
N SER A 161 4.80 -0.40 -19.29
CA SER A 161 6.11 -0.51 -19.92
C SER A 161 7.23 -0.26 -18.89
N PRO A 162 8.49 -0.65 -19.13
CA PRO A 162 9.59 -0.42 -18.20
C PRO A 162 9.81 1.04 -17.79
N THR A 163 9.31 1.99 -18.59
CA THR A 163 9.46 3.43 -18.38
C THR A 163 8.10 4.13 -18.15
N ALA A 164 7.03 3.38 -17.93
CA ALA A 164 5.72 3.98 -17.67
C ALA A 164 5.78 4.76 -16.34
N PRO A 165 5.23 5.99 -16.28
CA PRO A 165 5.25 6.79 -15.05
C PRO A 165 4.60 6.11 -13.84
N GLY A 166 3.64 5.21 -14.07
CA GLY A 166 2.93 4.51 -13.00
C GLY A 166 3.75 3.41 -12.31
N CYS A 167 4.86 2.96 -12.90
CA CYS A 167 5.71 1.94 -12.28
C CYS A 167 6.29 2.44 -10.96
N TRP A 168 6.13 1.65 -9.90
CA TRP A 168 6.51 2.02 -8.53
C TRP A 168 5.76 3.23 -7.95
N GLY A 169 4.70 3.70 -8.60
CA GLY A 169 3.91 4.84 -8.12
C GLY A 169 3.27 4.57 -6.76
N HIS A 170 2.82 3.34 -6.50
CA HIS A 170 2.22 2.98 -5.23
C HIS A 170 3.26 2.97 -4.10
N ARG A 171 4.44 2.35 -4.35
CA ARG A 171 5.57 2.40 -3.41
C ARG A 171 6.00 3.84 -3.10
N ASN A 172 6.09 4.67 -4.13
CA ASN A 172 6.49 6.06 -3.98
C ASN A 172 5.51 6.83 -3.10
N ASN A 173 4.21 6.61 -3.29
CA ASN A 173 3.17 7.17 -2.43
C ASN A 173 3.29 6.65 -0.98
N ILE A 174 3.58 5.37 -0.78
CA ILE A 174 3.78 4.84 0.58
C ILE A 174 5.00 5.46 1.26
N LEU A 175 6.11 5.66 0.53
CA LEU A 175 7.41 6.03 1.11
C LEU A 175 7.78 7.52 1.00
N ALA A 176 6.98 8.37 0.36
CA ALA A 176 7.37 9.77 0.21
C ALA A 176 7.58 10.47 1.57
N GLU A 177 8.57 11.39 1.59
CA GLU A 177 8.93 12.21 2.75
C GLU A 177 7.86 13.30 3.04
N TRP A 178 6.63 12.90 3.39
CA TRP A 178 5.45 13.78 3.59
C TRP A 178 5.66 14.91 4.60
N SER A 179 6.69 14.86 5.43
CA SER A 179 6.88 15.75 6.58
C SER A 179 8.25 16.41 6.71
N ARG A 180 9.25 16.03 5.90
CA ARG A 180 10.62 16.57 6.02
C ARG A 180 10.87 17.79 5.13
N ARG A 181 10.04 18.04 4.11
CA ARG A 181 10.29 19.14 3.15
C ARG A 181 9.07 19.97 2.74
N LEU A 182 7.86 19.66 3.21
CA LEU A 182 6.75 20.61 3.17
C LEU A 182 7.01 21.70 4.23
N LEU A 183 7.58 22.81 3.79
CA LEU A 183 7.48 24.10 4.47
C LEU A 183 5.99 24.44 4.63
N ALA A 184 5.33 23.95 5.69
CA ALA A 184 4.14 24.47 6.36
C ALA A 184 3.33 23.34 7.00
N ASN A 185 3.41 23.20 8.32
CA ASN A 185 2.28 22.99 9.25
C ASN A 185 1.01 22.22 8.78
N MET A 186 1.12 21.10 8.07
CA MET A 186 -0.01 20.21 7.84
C MET A 186 0.29 18.79 8.33
N PRO A 187 -0.31 18.35 9.46
CA PRO A 187 -0.21 16.97 9.90
C PRO A 187 -1.03 16.08 8.96
N GLY A 188 -0.36 15.18 8.22
CA GLY A 188 -1.03 14.24 7.29
C GLY A 188 -2.02 13.32 8.00
N ALA A 189 -2.92 12.65 7.29
CA ALA A 189 -3.83 11.67 7.87
C ALA A 189 -4.30 10.62 6.80
N TRP A 190 -4.88 9.49 7.21
CA TRP A 190 -4.94 8.14 6.59
C TRP A 190 -6.38 7.56 6.51
N TYR A 191 -6.59 6.27 6.18
CA TYR A 191 -7.94 5.65 6.11
C TYR A 191 -8.13 4.17 6.53
N ARG A 192 -9.43 3.81 6.65
CA ARG A 192 -10.07 2.50 6.84
C ARG A 192 -10.66 1.67 5.59
N SER A 193 -9.98 0.72 4.94
CA SER A 193 -10.45 -0.43 4.10
C SER A 193 -11.50 -1.43 4.64
N CYS A 194 -12.35 -1.92 3.73
CA CYS A 194 -13.28 -3.03 3.93
C CYS A 194 -12.99 -4.14 2.91
N SER A 195 -13.12 -5.38 3.36
CA SER A 195 -13.14 -6.62 2.58
C SER A 195 -14.53 -6.82 1.97
N ASN A 196 -14.60 -7.30 0.73
CA ASN A 196 -15.84 -7.69 0.07
C ASN A 196 -16.63 -8.70 0.92
N PRO A 197 -17.96 -8.54 1.09
CA PRO A 197 -18.84 -9.63 1.45
C PRO A 197 -19.38 -10.26 0.16
N GLY A 198 -18.72 -11.28 -0.37
CA GLY A 198 -19.18 -12.02 -1.55
C GLY A 198 -18.06 -12.67 -2.32
#